data_AF-A0A8J3SID0-F1
#
_entry.id   AF-A0A8J3SID0-F1
#
_cell.length_a   1.000
_cell.length_b   1.000
_cell.length_c   1.000
_cell.angle_alpha   90.00
_cell.angle_beta   90.00
_cell.angle_gamma   90.00
#
_symmetry.space_group_name_H-M   'P 1'
#
loop_
_entity.id
_entity.type
_entity.pdbx_description
1 polymer ?
#
loop_
_entity_poly.entity_id
_entity_poly.type
_entity_poly.pdbx_seq_one_letter_code
_entity_poly.pdbx_strand_id
1 'polypeptide(L)'
;MLIGDVARRSGVSARMLRHYESLGLVRPTGRSGAGYREYSSEDVRRIFHIESLRSLGLSLREVGRALDDPRFTPSELVGDLIRQTRERIAAETELLTRLRRIDAAGPADWEDVLQVVALLQALGSKSAGSRQRAALSSVEEVPLPVEALVEAALSETDPNVAGALRWALAQSGDDGLALLAEGLGSPAAEVRKRAVQSIAEIPGDKATALLRDALANADPVVGRYAALALGTRGVADAIPTLIGMVVEGTNDVDAADALNALASRSAQADRIAAGLVERLAPGGAEPSARRRLTQALADIPGATASRALADLSHDEDRTVALTAAYVLGLRDAR
;
A
#
# COMPACT_ATOMS: atom_id res chain seq x y z
N MET A 1 -33.22 1.78 -55.03
CA MET A 1 -34.05 2.46 -53.99
C MET A 1 -33.69 3.93 -53.93
N LEU A 2 -34.66 4.82 -53.74
CA LEU A 2 -34.38 6.25 -53.58
C LEU A 2 -33.90 6.55 -52.15
N ILE A 3 -33.25 7.70 -51.96
CA ILE A 3 -32.68 8.11 -50.66
C ILE A 3 -33.72 8.11 -49.51
N GLY A 4 -34.97 8.45 -49.81
CA GLY A 4 -36.06 8.42 -48.81
C GLY A 4 -36.44 7.02 -48.36
N ASP A 5 -36.41 6.04 -49.28
CA ASP A 5 -36.66 4.63 -48.95
C ASP A 5 -35.51 4.05 -48.14
N VAL A 6 -34.27 4.38 -48.52
CA VAL A 6 -33.08 3.98 -47.78
C VAL A 6 -33.12 4.55 -46.36
N ALA A 7 -33.41 5.83 -46.21
CA ALA A 7 -33.49 6.48 -44.90
C ALA A 7 -34.53 5.82 -43.97
N ARG A 8 -35.70 5.46 -44.51
CA ARG A 8 -36.72 4.71 -43.75
C ARG A 8 -36.26 3.31 -43.37
N ARG A 9 -35.57 2.61 -44.26
CA ARG A 9 -35.13 1.22 -44.03
C ARG A 9 -33.92 1.11 -43.12
N SER A 10 -32.96 2.03 -43.22
CA SER A 10 -31.73 2.00 -42.42
C SER A 10 -31.86 2.76 -41.09
N GLY A 11 -32.91 3.58 -40.91
CA GLY A 11 -33.04 4.47 -39.75
C GLY A 11 -32.10 5.68 -39.79
N VAL A 12 -31.32 5.83 -40.87
CA VAL A 12 -30.34 6.92 -41.03
C VAL A 12 -31.00 8.08 -41.77
N SER A 13 -30.89 9.30 -41.23
CA SER A 13 -31.45 10.48 -41.90
C SER A 13 -30.86 10.68 -43.30
N ALA A 14 -31.66 11.20 -44.26
CA ALA A 14 -31.17 11.53 -45.60
C ALA A 14 -30.00 12.54 -45.57
N ARG A 15 -29.89 13.36 -44.51
CA ARG A 15 -28.72 14.22 -44.26
C ARG A 15 -27.47 13.39 -43.97
N MET A 16 -27.57 12.38 -43.10
CA MET A 16 -26.46 11.49 -42.78
C MET A 16 -26.05 10.61 -43.96
N LEU A 17 -27.00 10.13 -44.77
CA LEU A 17 -26.68 9.40 -46.00
C LEU A 17 -25.84 10.25 -46.97
N ARG A 18 -26.20 11.53 -47.15
CA ARG A 18 -25.39 12.47 -47.94
C ARG A 18 -24.03 12.74 -47.30
N HIS A 19 -23.93 12.70 -45.98
CA HIS A 19 -22.66 12.83 -45.28
C HIS A 19 -21.75 11.61 -45.53
N TYR A 20 -22.30 10.39 -45.49
CA TYR A 20 -21.58 9.18 -45.87
C TYR A 20 -21.08 9.22 -47.31
N GLU A 21 -21.89 9.73 -48.24
CA GLU A 21 -21.45 9.98 -49.61
C GLU A 21 -20.29 10.97 -49.69
N SER A 22 -20.39 12.10 -48.97
CA SER A 22 -19.34 13.12 -48.97
C SER A 22 -18.01 12.61 -48.43
N LEU A 23 -18.05 11.62 -47.51
CA LEU A 23 -16.89 10.95 -46.95
C LEU A 23 -16.43 9.74 -47.79
N GLY A 24 -17.11 9.43 -48.89
CA GLY A 24 -16.81 8.29 -49.75
C GLY A 24 -17.18 6.92 -49.17
N LEU A 25 -17.83 6.88 -48.01
CA LEU A 25 -18.19 5.65 -47.29
C LEU A 25 -19.29 4.85 -47.99
N VAL A 26 -20.18 5.53 -48.72
CA VAL A 26 -21.25 4.93 -49.53
C VAL A 26 -21.27 5.65 -50.86
N ARG A 27 -21.42 4.91 -51.97
CA ARG A 27 -21.57 5.50 -53.30
C ARG A 27 -22.91 5.02 -53.88
N PRO A 28 -23.81 5.91 -54.30
CA PRO A 28 -25.04 5.50 -54.96
C PRO A 28 -24.70 4.74 -56.25
N THR A 29 -25.36 3.60 -56.47
CA THR A 29 -25.12 2.73 -57.64
C THR A 29 -25.42 3.43 -58.97
N GLY A 30 -26.30 4.42 -58.94
CA GLY A 30 -26.66 5.18 -60.14
C GLY A 30 -27.59 6.34 -59.86
N ARG A 31 -28.13 6.89 -60.96
CA ARG A 31 -29.22 7.85 -60.92
C ARG A 31 -30.38 7.35 -61.77
N SER A 32 -31.59 7.51 -61.27
CA SER A 32 -32.82 7.26 -62.03
C SER A 32 -32.88 8.12 -63.29
N GLY A 33 -33.74 7.74 -64.25
CA GLY A 33 -34.00 8.55 -65.45
C GLY A 33 -34.50 9.98 -65.16
N ALA A 34 -35.01 10.25 -63.95
CA ALA A 34 -35.41 11.57 -63.47
C ALA A 34 -34.32 12.31 -62.65
N GLY A 35 -33.10 11.77 -62.57
CA GLY A 35 -31.94 12.41 -61.93
C GLY A 35 -31.76 12.14 -60.43
N TYR A 36 -32.68 11.42 -59.79
CA TYR A 36 -32.58 11.04 -58.37
C TYR A 36 -31.52 9.95 -58.12
N ARG A 37 -30.88 9.98 -56.95
CA ARG A 37 -29.91 8.97 -56.51
C ARG A 37 -30.59 7.63 -56.27
N GLU A 38 -29.99 6.56 -56.78
CA GLU A 38 -30.42 5.19 -56.57
C GLU A 38 -29.36 4.40 -55.82
N TYR A 39 -29.81 3.67 -54.79
CA TYR A 39 -28.99 2.76 -54.00
C TYR A 39 -29.43 1.32 -54.22
N SER A 40 -28.46 0.43 -54.33
CA SER A 40 -28.65 -1.01 -54.42
C SER A 40 -28.88 -1.64 -53.05
N SER A 41 -29.24 -2.92 -53.04
CA SER A 41 -29.30 -3.72 -51.81
C SER A 41 -27.93 -3.89 -51.13
N GLU A 42 -26.84 -3.75 -51.88
CA GLU A 42 -25.47 -3.80 -51.37
C GLU A 42 -25.10 -2.49 -50.65
N ASP A 43 -25.46 -1.34 -51.24
CA ASP A 43 -25.28 -0.03 -50.61
C ASP A 43 -26.00 0.04 -49.25
N VAL A 44 -27.22 -0.51 -49.18
CA VAL A 44 -27.98 -0.58 -47.93
C VAL A 44 -27.32 -1.51 -46.91
N ARG A 45 -26.76 -2.65 -47.33
CA ARG A 45 -25.96 -3.52 -46.43
C ARG A 45 -24.73 -2.79 -45.90
N ARG A 46 -24.03 -2.04 -46.74
CA ARG A 46 -22.88 -1.22 -46.34
C ARG A 46 -23.29 -0.14 -45.34
N ILE A 47 -24.43 0.53 -45.52
CA ILE A 47 -24.98 1.49 -44.56
C ILE A 47 -25.25 0.83 -43.19
N PHE A 48 -25.85 -0.37 -43.17
CA PHE A 48 -26.06 -1.10 -41.91
C PHE A 48 -24.74 -1.46 -41.22
N HIS A 49 -23.71 -1.84 -42.00
CA HIS A 49 -22.38 -2.15 -41.46
C HIS A 49 -21.72 -0.89 -40.87
N ILE A 50 -21.85 0.26 -41.54
CA ILE A 50 -21.38 1.55 -41.04
C ILE A 50 -22.03 1.90 -39.70
N GLU A 51 -23.35 1.80 -39.59
CA GLU A 51 -24.06 2.10 -38.33
C GLU A 51 -23.70 1.11 -37.22
N SER A 52 -23.55 -0.18 -37.55
CA SER A 52 -23.15 -1.20 -36.59
C SER A 52 -21.77 -0.88 -36.01
N LEU A 53 -20.79 -0.56 -36.86
CA LEU A 53 -19.45 -0.18 -36.41
C LEU A 53 -19.45 1.15 -35.63
N ARG A 54 -20.24 2.14 -36.07
CA ARG A 54 -20.39 3.40 -35.35
C ARG A 54 -21.00 3.20 -33.96
N SER A 55 -21.95 2.28 -33.81
CA SER A 55 -22.55 1.94 -32.51
C SER A 55 -21.54 1.30 -31.54
N LEU A 56 -20.47 0.70 -32.07
CA LEU A 56 -19.34 0.16 -31.28
C LEU A 56 -18.32 1.24 -30.89
N GLY A 57 -18.57 2.51 -31.21
CA GLY A 57 -17.71 3.64 -30.82
C GLY A 57 -16.69 4.06 -31.87
N LEU A 58 -16.69 3.47 -33.07
CA LEU A 58 -15.80 3.92 -34.15
C LEU A 58 -16.21 5.28 -34.70
N SER A 59 -15.22 6.13 -34.95
CA SER A 59 -15.39 7.31 -35.79
C SER A 59 -15.60 6.93 -37.26
N LEU A 60 -16.24 7.80 -38.04
CA LEU A 60 -16.50 7.55 -39.47
C LEU A 60 -15.23 7.30 -40.30
N ARG A 61 -14.09 7.87 -39.88
CA ARG A 61 -12.79 7.58 -40.53
C ARG A 61 -12.29 6.18 -40.21
N GLU A 62 -12.52 5.67 -39.01
CA GLU A 62 -12.15 4.31 -38.63
C GLU A 62 -13.07 3.28 -39.29
N VAL A 63 -14.37 3.58 -39.38
CA VAL A 63 -15.33 2.78 -40.13
C VAL A 63 -14.91 2.64 -41.60
N GLY A 64 -14.51 3.73 -42.25
CA GLY A 64 -14.02 3.67 -43.64
C GLY A 64 -12.81 2.75 -43.78
N ARG A 65 -11.79 2.90 -42.92
CA ARG A 65 -10.60 2.04 -42.93
C ARG A 65 -10.93 0.57 -42.70
N ALA A 66 -11.83 0.27 -41.76
CA ALA A 66 -12.26 -1.10 -41.46
C ALA A 66 -13.02 -1.76 -42.63
N LEU A 67 -13.83 -0.98 -43.34
CA LEU A 67 -14.62 -1.48 -44.47
C LEU A 67 -13.85 -1.58 -45.79
N ASP A 68 -12.71 -0.88 -45.90
CA ASP A 68 -11.89 -0.83 -47.11
C ASP A 68 -10.66 -1.75 -47.05
N ASP A 69 -10.32 -2.33 -45.88
CA ASP A 69 -9.23 -3.31 -45.73
C ASP A 69 -9.77 -4.76 -45.82
N PRO A 70 -9.45 -5.52 -46.88
CA PRO A 70 -9.93 -6.89 -47.08
C PRO A 70 -9.35 -7.92 -46.11
N ARG A 71 -8.25 -7.59 -45.42
CA ARG A 71 -7.60 -8.48 -44.45
C ARG A 71 -8.08 -8.24 -43.02
N PHE A 72 -8.93 -7.24 -42.82
CA PHE A 72 -9.38 -6.79 -41.53
C PHE A 72 -10.37 -7.79 -40.91
N THR A 73 -10.00 -8.42 -39.79
CA THR A 73 -10.90 -9.36 -39.13
C THR A 73 -11.76 -8.66 -38.08
N PRO A 74 -13.07 -8.98 -37.98
CA PRO A 74 -13.93 -8.41 -36.94
C PRO A 74 -13.41 -8.65 -35.51
N SER A 75 -12.72 -9.77 -35.27
CA SER A 75 -12.11 -10.11 -33.98
C SER A 75 -10.97 -9.16 -33.60
N GLU A 76 -10.10 -8.77 -34.55
CA GLU A 76 -9.02 -7.82 -34.30
C GLU A 76 -9.59 -6.44 -33.97
N LEU A 77 -10.62 -5.99 -34.71
CA LEU A 77 -11.30 -4.73 -34.42
C LEU A 77 -11.87 -4.71 -33.01
N VAL A 78 -12.63 -5.74 -32.63
CA VAL A 78 -13.24 -5.82 -31.31
C VAL A 78 -12.16 -5.86 -30.22
N GLY A 79 -11.07 -6.59 -30.44
CA GLY A 79 -9.91 -6.60 -29.55
C GLY A 79 -9.29 -5.22 -29.35
N ASP A 80 -9.09 -4.48 -30.44
CA ASP A 80 -8.55 -3.10 -30.40
C ASP A 80 -9.49 -2.12 -29.70
N LEU A 81 -10.80 -2.20 -29.94
CA LEU A 81 -11.80 -1.37 -29.25
C LEU A 81 -11.84 -1.66 -27.76
N ILE A 82 -11.76 -2.95 -27.36
CA ILE A 82 -11.68 -3.34 -25.96
C ILE A 82 -10.43 -2.74 -25.32
N ARG A 83 -9.27 -2.83 -25.99
CA ARG A 83 -8.01 -2.28 -25.49
C ARG A 83 -8.09 -0.76 -25.33
N GLN A 84 -8.50 -0.02 -26.37
CA GLN A 84 -8.66 1.44 -26.29
C GLN A 84 -9.67 1.87 -25.23
N THR A 85 -10.78 1.14 -25.09
CA THR A 85 -11.79 1.43 -24.07
C THR A 85 -11.23 1.20 -22.67
N ARG A 86 -10.46 0.13 -22.46
CA ARG A 86 -9.76 -0.13 -21.19
C ARG A 86 -8.74 0.96 -20.87
N GLU A 87 -7.98 1.42 -21.86
CA GLU A 87 -7.04 2.54 -21.71
C GLU A 87 -7.75 3.84 -21.31
N ARG A 88 -8.89 4.16 -21.94
CA ARG A 88 -9.70 5.32 -21.57
C ARG A 88 -10.27 5.20 -20.16
N ILE A 89 -10.83 4.05 -19.80
CA ILE A 89 -11.35 3.79 -18.45
C ILE A 89 -10.23 3.94 -17.41
N ALA A 90 -9.04 3.41 -17.68
CA ALA A 90 -7.90 3.54 -16.79
C ALA A 90 -7.52 5.02 -16.58
N ALA A 91 -7.42 5.79 -17.67
CA ALA A 91 -7.11 7.22 -17.60
C ALA A 91 -8.18 8.04 -16.86
N GLU A 92 -9.46 7.78 -17.11
CA GLU A 92 -10.57 8.44 -16.41
C GLU A 92 -10.62 8.05 -14.93
N THR A 93 -10.34 6.79 -14.60
CA THR A 93 -10.25 6.31 -13.21
C THR A 93 -9.09 6.99 -12.49
N GLU A 94 -7.93 7.13 -13.15
CA GLU A 94 -6.77 7.81 -12.58
C GLU A 94 -7.08 9.31 -12.33
N LEU A 95 -7.73 9.98 -13.28
CA LEU A 95 -8.17 11.36 -13.11
C LEU A 95 -9.14 11.48 -11.91
N LEU A 96 -10.12 10.60 -11.82
CA LEU A 96 -11.07 10.59 -10.70
C LEU A 96 -10.37 10.39 -9.36
N THR A 97 -9.39 9.49 -9.28
CA THR A 97 -8.57 9.29 -8.07
C THR A 97 -7.80 10.56 -7.69
N ARG A 98 -7.18 11.25 -8.66
CA ARG A 98 -6.48 12.52 -8.39
C ARG A 98 -7.45 13.60 -7.91
N LEU A 99 -8.62 13.72 -8.52
CA LEU A 99 -9.63 14.69 -8.12
C LEU A 99 -10.15 14.42 -6.70
N ARG A 100 -10.42 13.16 -6.36
CA ARG A 100 -10.81 12.77 -5.00
C ARG A 100 -9.75 13.09 -3.94
N ARG A 101 -8.47 12.91 -4.28
CA ARG A 101 -7.35 13.31 -3.40
C ARG A 101 -7.33 14.81 -3.16
N ILE A 102 -7.45 15.61 -4.22
CA ILE A 102 -7.48 17.07 -4.08
C ILE A 102 -8.68 17.50 -3.24
N ASP A 103 -9.85 16.90 -3.46
CA ASP A 103 -11.07 17.18 -2.68
C ASP A 103 -10.90 16.81 -1.19
N ALA A 104 -10.30 15.63 -0.89
CA ALA A 104 -10.05 15.16 0.47
C ALA A 104 -9.05 16.05 1.26
N ALA A 105 -8.14 16.74 0.57
CA ALA A 105 -7.24 17.70 1.21
C ALA A 105 -7.97 18.96 1.73
N GLY A 106 -9.22 19.19 1.30
CA GLY A 106 -10.03 20.34 1.72
C GLY A 106 -9.40 21.71 1.42
N PRO A 107 -8.92 21.98 0.18
CA PRO A 107 -8.27 23.24 -0.15
C PRO A 107 -9.24 24.43 0.01
N ALA A 108 -8.76 25.52 0.60
CA ALA A 108 -9.55 26.73 0.80
C ALA A 108 -9.57 27.63 -0.46
N ASP A 109 -8.52 27.59 -1.27
CA ASP A 109 -8.40 28.38 -2.50
C ASP A 109 -7.60 27.67 -3.62
N TRP A 110 -7.33 28.41 -4.72
CA TRP A 110 -6.58 27.89 -5.86
C TRP A 110 -5.08 27.69 -5.59
N GLU A 111 -4.51 28.43 -4.65
CA GLU A 111 -3.12 28.25 -4.25
C GLU A 111 -2.96 26.91 -3.54
N ASP A 112 -3.89 26.57 -2.64
CA ASP A 112 -3.94 25.27 -1.97
C ASP A 112 -4.07 24.12 -2.97
N VAL A 113 -4.96 24.25 -3.97
CA VAL A 113 -5.13 23.24 -5.02
C VAL A 113 -3.81 23.00 -5.75
N LEU A 114 -3.12 24.08 -6.15
CA LEU A 114 -1.84 23.97 -6.86
C LEU A 114 -0.76 23.34 -5.97
N GLN A 115 -0.76 23.67 -4.68
CA GLN A 115 0.19 23.11 -3.72
C GLN A 115 -0.04 21.60 -3.52
N VAL A 116 -1.28 21.18 -3.30
CA VAL A 116 -1.64 19.75 -3.18
C VAL A 116 -1.26 18.99 -4.44
N VAL A 117 -1.53 19.54 -5.63
CA VAL A 117 -1.13 18.92 -6.91
C VAL A 117 0.39 18.77 -7.00
N ALA A 118 1.15 19.79 -6.63
CA ALA A 118 2.61 19.76 -6.64
C ALA A 118 3.16 18.71 -5.67
N LEU A 119 2.62 18.63 -4.45
CA LEU A 119 3.03 17.65 -3.45
C LEU A 119 2.69 16.21 -3.88
N LEU A 120 1.50 15.97 -4.46
CA LEU A 120 1.13 14.66 -5.00
C LEU A 120 2.05 14.23 -6.15
N GLN A 121 2.40 15.15 -7.05
CA GLN A 121 3.37 14.88 -8.11
C GLN A 121 4.77 14.59 -7.56
N ALA A 122 5.19 15.34 -6.53
CA ALA A 122 6.48 15.15 -5.88
C ALA A 122 6.57 13.80 -5.16
N LEU A 123 5.49 13.33 -4.51
CA LEU A 123 5.39 11.97 -3.95
C LEU A 123 5.52 10.87 -5.00
N GLY A 124 5.00 11.09 -6.21
CA GLY A 124 5.14 10.16 -7.34
C GLY A 124 6.49 10.25 -8.09
N SER A 125 7.39 11.14 -7.66
CA SER A 125 8.64 11.40 -8.37
C SER A 125 9.62 10.24 -8.29
N LYS A 126 10.40 10.03 -9.36
CA LYS A 126 11.53 9.09 -9.35
C LYS A 126 12.63 9.52 -8.37
N SER A 127 12.72 10.81 -8.06
CA SER A 127 13.72 11.36 -7.13
C SER A 127 13.31 11.13 -5.68
N ALA A 128 14.10 10.33 -4.94
CA ALA A 128 13.89 10.10 -3.51
C ALA A 128 13.85 11.41 -2.71
N GLY A 129 14.76 12.35 -2.98
CA GLY A 129 14.76 13.65 -2.31
C GLY A 129 13.51 14.50 -2.58
N SER A 130 12.88 14.36 -3.75
CA SER A 130 11.61 15.04 -4.04
C SER A 130 10.46 14.43 -3.24
N ARG A 131 10.41 13.09 -3.16
CA ARG A 131 9.42 12.38 -2.34
C ARG A 131 9.58 12.68 -0.86
N GLN A 132 10.81 12.68 -0.35
CA GLN A 132 11.10 13.01 1.05
C GLN A 132 10.67 14.43 1.39
N ARG A 133 11.00 15.42 0.54
CA ARG A 133 10.57 16.81 0.76
C ARG A 133 9.06 16.93 0.77
N ALA A 134 8.37 16.28 -0.17
CA ALA A 134 6.91 16.28 -0.21
C ALA A 134 6.28 15.70 1.06
N ALA A 135 6.83 14.60 1.58
CA ALA A 135 6.38 14.03 2.85
C ALA A 135 6.57 15.00 4.03
N LEU A 136 7.72 15.67 4.13
CA LEU A 136 7.99 16.61 5.23
C LEU A 136 7.17 17.89 5.14
N SER A 137 6.97 18.44 3.93
CA SER A 137 6.17 19.66 3.71
C SER A 137 4.68 19.46 3.97
N SER A 138 4.19 18.21 3.96
CA SER A 138 2.77 17.90 4.14
C SER A 138 2.18 18.25 5.53
N VAL A 139 3.03 18.52 6.52
CA VAL A 139 2.58 18.85 7.89
C VAL A 139 2.58 20.36 8.16
N GLU A 140 3.45 21.13 7.47
CA GLU A 140 3.65 22.55 7.74
C GLU A 140 2.73 23.46 6.93
N GLU A 141 2.30 23.01 5.75
CA GLU A 141 1.54 23.80 4.79
C GLU A 141 0.12 23.25 4.62
N VAL A 142 -0.19 22.70 3.44
CA VAL A 142 -1.47 22.07 3.12
C VAL A 142 -1.36 20.56 3.36
N PRO A 143 -2.23 19.97 4.20
CA PRO A 143 -2.17 18.55 4.49
C PRO A 143 -2.36 17.73 3.21
N LEU A 144 -1.44 16.79 2.98
CA LEU A 144 -1.65 15.80 1.95
C LEU A 144 -2.78 14.85 2.36
N PRO A 145 -3.57 14.37 1.39
CA PRO A 145 -4.57 13.34 1.65
C PRO A 145 -3.91 12.12 2.29
N VAL A 146 -4.47 11.67 3.40
CA VAL A 146 -3.92 10.58 4.20
C VAL A 146 -3.82 9.30 3.36
N GLU A 147 -4.76 9.07 2.44
CA GLU A 147 -4.74 7.94 1.50
C GLU A 147 -3.47 7.94 0.65
N ALA A 148 -3.03 9.12 0.18
CA ALA A 148 -1.84 9.25 -0.65
C ALA A 148 -0.56 9.02 0.17
N LEU A 149 -0.54 9.49 1.41
CA LEU A 149 0.56 9.23 2.35
C LEU A 149 0.68 7.74 2.69
N VAL A 150 -0.44 7.06 2.94
CA VAL A 150 -0.46 5.61 3.21
C VAL A 150 0.03 4.83 1.98
N GLU A 151 -0.48 5.12 0.79
CA GLU A 151 -0.04 4.43 -0.44
C GLU A 151 1.47 4.62 -0.69
N ALA A 152 1.96 5.84 -0.50
CA ALA A 152 3.38 6.14 -0.63
C ALA A 152 4.20 5.37 0.43
N ALA A 153 3.78 5.36 1.69
CA ALA A 153 4.48 4.67 2.78
C ALA A 153 4.57 3.16 2.56
N LEU A 154 3.51 2.54 2.05
CA LEU A 154 3.45 1.11 1.77
C LEU A 154 4.27 0.69 0.54
N SER A 155 4.48 1.61 -0.40
CA SER A 155 5.20 1.36 -1.66
C SER A 155 6.67 1.81 -1.63
N GLU A 156 7.06 2.63 -0.66
CA GLU A 156 8.39 3.22 -0.61
C GLU A 156 9.49 2.20 -0.26
N THR A 157 10.58 2.25 -1.02
CA THR A 157 11.74 1.37 -0.86
C THR A 157 12.94 2.09 -0.26
N ASP A 158 13.02 3.42 -0.41
CA ASP A 158 14.08 4.23 0.19
C ASP A 158 13.86 4.40 1.70
N PRO A 159 14.81 4.00 2.56
CA PRO A 159 14.63 4.07 4.01
C PRO A 159 14.39 5.48 4.57
N ASN A 160 15.02 6.50 3.97
CA ASN A 160 14.91 7.88 4.45
C ASN A 160 13.55 8.47 4.07
N VAL A 161 13.11 8.22 2.84
CA VAL A 161 11.77 8.62 2.39
C VAL A 161 10.70 7.89 3.20
N ALA A 162 10.86 6.58 3.43
CA ALA A 162 9.93 5.80 4.23
C ALA A 162 9.84 6.32 5.67
N GLY A 163 10.97 6.74 6.26
CA GLY A 163 10.99 7.40 7.57
C GLY A 163 10.20 8.70 7.59
N ALA A 164 10.40 9.57 6.59
CA ALA A 164 9.65 10.83 6.47
C ALA A 164 8.14 10.60 6.29
N LEU A 165 7.75 9.60 5.49
CA LEU A 165 6.35 9.24 5.29
C LEU A 165 5.70 8.70 6.57
N ARG A 166 6.39 7.84 7.33
CA ARG A 166 5.89 7.37 8.63
C ARG A 166 5.73 8.51 9.63
N TRP A 167 6.69 9.44 9.65
CA TRP A 167 6.60 10.63 10.49
C TRP A 167 5.39 11.50 10.11
N ALA A 168 5.17 11.76 8.81
CA ALA A 168 4.02 12.52 8.33
C ALA A 168 2.68 11.84 8.67
N LEU A 169 2.61 10.51 8.52
CA LEU A 169 1.44 9.72 8.94
C LEU A 169 1.19 9.83 10.45
N ALA A 170 2.24 9.79 11.27
CA ALA A 170 2.11 9.97 12.71
C ALA A 170 1.54 11.34 13.10
N GLN A 171 1.81 12.39 12.32
CA GLN A 171 1.20 13.71 12.51
C GLN A 171 -0.28 13.76 12.08
N SER A 172 -0.69 12.89 11.16
CA SER A 172 -2.09 12.76 10.73
C SER A 172 -2.96 11.97 11.71
N GLY A 173 -2.36 11.35 12.74
CA GLY A 173 -3.07 10.64 13.80
C GLY A 173 -3.80 9.37 13.31
N ASP A 174 -5.05 9.21 13.74
CA ASP A 174 -5.81 7.96 13.56
C ASP A 174 -6.36 7.76 12.14
N ASP A 175 -6.39 8.79 11.30
CA ASP A 175 -7.13 8.79 10.03
C ASP A 175 -6.60 7.75 9.02
N GLY A 176 -5.30 7.43 9.10
CA GLY A 176 -4.65 6.45 8.21
C GLY A 176 -4.71 5.01 8.70
N LEU A 177 -5.18 4.76 9.94
CA LEU A 177 -5.06 3.46 10.59
C LEU A 177 -5.85 2.36 9.88
N ALA A 178 -7.03 2.67 9.34
CA ALA A 178 -7.84 1.69 8.62
C ALA A 178 -7.13 1.15 7.37
N LEU A 179 -6.54 2.04 6.56
CA LEU A 179 -5.81 1.68 5.35
C LEU A 179 -4.49 0.97 5.67
N LEU A 180 -3.81 1.37 6.75
CA LEU A 180 -2.62 0.66 7.22
C LEU A 180 -2.96 -0.75 7.73
N ALA A 181 -4.11 -0.93 8.38
CA ALA A 181 -4.59 -2.24 8.82
C ALA A 181 -4.88 -3.18 7.63
N GLU A 182 -5.44 -2.67 6.54
CA GLU A 182 -5.56 -3.44 5.28
C GLU A 182 -4.20 -3.90 4.76
N GLY A 183 -3.17 -3.05 4.88
CA GLY A 183 -1.79 -3.36 4.52
C GLY A 183 -1.20 -4.56 5.28
N LEU A 184 -1.63 -4.82 6.52
CA LEU A 184 -1.23 -6.00 7.30
C LEU A 184 -1.73 -7.33 6.69
N GLY A 185 -2.77 -7.28 5.87
CA GLY A 185 -3.32 -8.42 5.13
C GLY A 185 -2.75 -8.59 3.71
N SER A 186 -1.80 -7.74 3.31
CA SER A 186 -1.23 -7.77 1.95
C SER A 186 -0.54 -9.12 1.65
N PRO A 187 -0.64 -9.64 0.41
CA PRO A 187 0.12 -10.83 0.01
C PRO A 187 1.64 -10.58 0.03
N ALA A 188 2.10 -9.34 -0.12
CA ALA A 188 3.50 -8.98 -0.13
C ALA A 188 4.05 -8.74 1.29
N ALA A 189 5.06 -9.52 1.70
CA ALA A 189 5.66 -9.43 3.03
C ALA A 189 6.24 -8.04 3.34
N GLU A 190 6.88 -7.40 2.36
CA GLU A 190 7.43 -6.05 2.52
C GLU A 190 6.35 -5.00 2.79
N VAL A 191 5.16 -5.15 2.20
CA VAL A 191 4.02 -4.24 2.45
C VAL A 191 3.49 -4.44 3.86
N ARG A 192 3.34 -5.69 4.32
CA ARG A 192 2.92 -5.98 5.71
C ARG A 192 3.89 -5.39 6.73
N LYS A 193 5.20 -5.54 6.47
CA LYS A 193 6.27 -4.95 7.30
C LYS A 193 6.17 -3.42 7.35
N ARG A 194 6.03 -2.75 6.20
CA ARG A 194 5.89 -1.28 6.16
C ARG A 194 4.62 -0.81 6.86
N ALA A 195 3.52 -1.56 6.73
CA ALA A 195 2.26 -1.27 7.40
C ALA A 195 2.43 -1.29 8.92
N VAL A 196 2.96 -2.38 9.51
CA VAL A 196 3.15 -2.48 10.96
C VAL A 196 4.13 -1.43 11.49
N GLN A 197 5.19 -1.12 10.74
CA GLN A 197 6.13 -0.05 11.10
C GLN A 197 5.47 1.32 11.08
N SER A 198 4.54 1.58 10.17
CA SER A 198 3.81 2.85 10.11
C SER A 198 2.81 2.98 11.26
N ILE A 199 2.08 1.89 11.58
CA ILE A 199 1.17 1.86 12.74
C ILE A 199 1.94 2.06 14.05
N ALA A 200 3.16 1.50 14.15
CA ALA A 200 4.02 1.63 15.32
C ALA A 200 4.41 3.08 15.66
N GLU A 201 4.54 3.95 14.65
CA GLU A 201 4.87 5.38 14.83
C GLU A 201 3.64 6.23 15.17
N ILE A 202 2.42 5.76 14.89
CA ILE A 202 1.18 6.49 15.20
C ILE A 202 0.84 6.33 16.68
N PRO A 203 0.84 7.42 17.49
CA PRO A 203 0.48 7.33 18.90
C PRO A 203 -1.02 7.07 19.08
N GLY A 204 -1.41 6.56 20.25
CA GLY A 204 -2.81 6.44 20.66
C GLY A 204 -3.32 5.01 20.82
N ASP A 205 -4.51 4.90 21.41
CA ASP A 205 -5.10 3.63 21.83
C ASP A 205 -5.56 2.78 20.64
N LYS A 206 -6.06 3.40 19.57
CA LYS A 206 -6.48 2.69 18.35
C LYS A 206 -5.30 2.01 17.65
N ALA A 207 -4.19 2.74 17.47
CA ALA A 207 -2.96 2.16 16.94
C ALA A 207 -2.45 1.03 17.84
N THR A 208 -2.53 1.21 19.17
CA THR A 208 -2.12 0.18 20.13
C THR A 208 -3.00 -1.08 20.05
N ALA A 209 -4.31 -0.92 19.84
CA ALA A 209 -5.21 -2.05 19.63
C ALA A 209 -4.87 -2.83 18.34
N LEU A 210 -4.61 -2.12 17.23
CA LEU A 210 -4.18 -2.76 15.97
C LEU A 210 -2.85 -3.51 16.12
N LEU A 211 -1.90 -2.96 16.88
CA LEU A 211 -0.64 -3.66 17.16
C LEU A 211 -0.86 -4.91 18.02
N ARG A 212 -1.81 -4.91 18.97
CA ARG A 212 -2.16 -6.12 19.73
C ARG A 212 -2.71 -7.20 18.80
N ASP A 213 -3.61 -6.84 17.90
CA ASP A 213 -4.15 -7.78 16.90
C ASP A 213 -3.04 -8.30 15.98
N ALA A 214 -2.08 -7.44 15.62
CA ALA A 214 -0.94 -7.79 14.80
C ALA A 214 0.06 -8.77 15.45
N LEU A 215 0.04 -8.93 16.79
CA LEU A 215 0.85 -9.95 17.47
C LEU A 215 0.49 -11.37 17.01
N ALA A 216 -0.79 -11.61 16.70
CA ALA A 216 -1.31 -12.90 16.26
C ALA A 216 -1.29 -13.07 14.72
N ASN A 217 -0.63 -12.17 14.00
CA ASN A 217 -0.55 -12.23 12.54
C ASN A 217 0.17 -13.52 12.08
N ALA A 218 -0.27 -14.09 10.97
CA ALA A 218 0.34 -15.28 10.38
C ALA A 218 1.80 -15.06 9.95
N ASP A 219 2.18 -13.81 9.64
CA ASP A 219 3.55 -13.44 9.36
C ASP A 219 4.31 -13.10 10.67
N PRO A 220 5.32 -13.91 11.06
CA PRO A 220 6.06 -13.68 12.29
C PRO A 220 6.85 -12.36 12.28
N VAL A 221 7.19 -11.81 11.10
CA VAL A 221 7.84 -10.50 11.00
C VAL A 221 6.92 -9.41 11.53
N VAL A 222 5.63 -9.47 11.20
CA VAL A 222 4.62 -8.51 11.65
C VAL A 222 4.47 -8.58 13.17
N GLY A 223 4.34 -9.79 13.71
CA GLY A 223 4.23 -10.00 15.16
C GLY A 223 5.45 -9.47 15.94
N ARG A 224 6.67 -9.63 15.41
CA ARG A 224 7.89 -9.09 16.04
C ARG A 224 7.91 -7.56 16.08
N TYR A 225 7.63 -6.89 14.95
CA TYR A 225 7.57 -5.42 14.93
C TYR A 225 6.45 -4.88 15.82
N ALA A 226 5.30 -5.55 15.85
CA ALA A 226 4.22 -5.21 16.77
C ALA A 226 4.64 -5.35 18.24
N ALA A 227 5.35 -6.42 18.59
CA ALA A 227 5.84 -6.64 19.95
C ALA A 227 6.81 -5.55 20.41
N LEU A 228 7.76 -5.14 19.55
CA LEU A 228 8.68 -4.04 19.87
C LEU A 228 7.92 -2.74 20.17
N ALA A 229 6.98 -2.38 19.30
CA ALA A 229 6.18 -1.17 19.46
C ALA A 229 5.27 -1.21 20.70
N LEU A 230 4.68 -2.37 21.01
CA LEU A 230 3.86 -2.56 22.20
C LEU A 230 4.68 -2.52 23.49
N GLY A 231 5.91 -3.05 23.47
CA GLY A 231 6.83 -2.99 24.60
C GLY A 231 7.21 -1.55 24.95
N THR A 232 7.56 -0.73 23.94
CA THR A 232 7.84 0.70 24.17
C THR A 232 6.61 1.48 24.64
N ARG A 233 5.39 0.99 24.37
CA ARG A 233 4.11 1.54 24.87
C ARG A 233 3.68 1.01 26.24
N GLY A 234 4.42 0.08 26.83
CA GLY A 234 4.11 -0.46 28.17
C GLY A 234 3.07 -1.59 28.18
N VAL A 235 2.79 -2.23 27.04
CA VAL A 235 1.76 -3.27 26.92
C VAL A 235 2.35 -4.66 27.22
N ALA A 236 1.84 -5.29 28.28
CA ALA A 236 2.32 -6.59 28.77
C ALA A 236 2.15 -7.75 27.78
N ASP A 237 1.18 -7.67 26.87
CA ASP A 237 0.85 -8.73 25.91
C ASP A 237 2.03 -9.05 24.97
N ALA A 238 2.97 -8.11 24.81
CA ALA A 238 4.17 -8.29 24.00
C ALA A 238 5.27 -9.12 24.67
N ILE A 239 5.24 -9.30 26.00
CA ILE A 239 6.31 -9.96 26.77
C ILE A 239 6.69 -11.34 26.20
N PRO A 240 5.75 -12.27 25.91
CA PRO A 240 6.10 -13.59 25.41
C PRO A 240 6.85 -13.54 24.07
N THR A 241 6.42 -12.66 23.16
CA THR A 241 7.04 -12.48 21.84
C THR A 241 8.43 -11.87 21.97
N LEU A 242 8.59 -10.85 22.83
CA LEU A 242 9.89 -10.21 23.09
C LEU A 242 10.90 -11.19 23.70
N ILE A 243 10.48 -12.03 24.65
CA ILE A 243 11.33 -13.09 25.20
C ILE A 243 11.73 -14.09 24.10
N GLY A 244 10.79 -14.48 23.24
CA GLY A 244 11.07 -15.35 22.09
C GLY A 244 12.13 -14.76 21.16
N MET A 245 12.04 -13.47 20.85
CA MET A 245 13.02 -12.74 20.03
C MET A 245 14.44 -12.78 20.61
N VAL A 246 14.58 -12.58 21.93
CA VAL A 246 15.88 -12.69 22.64
C VAL A 246 16.45 -14.10 22.56
N VAL A 247 15.61 -15.12 22.76
CA VAL A 247 16.03 -16.54 22.68
C VAL A 247 16.51 -16.86 21.27
N GLU A 248 15.72 -16.52 20.26
CA GLU A 248 15.99 -16.79 18.84
C GLU A 248 17.15 -15.96 18.28
N GLY A 249 17.51 -14.84 18.93
CA GLY A 249 18.54 -13.91 18.43
C GLY A 249 18.04 -13.03 17.28
N THR A 250 16.74 -12.78 17.19
CA THR A 250 16.14 -11.93 16.16
C THR A 250 15.73 -10.59 16.76
N ASN A 251 16.40 -9.49 16.37
CA ASN A 251 16.20 -8.18 17.02
C ASN A 251 16.31 -8.28 18.56
N ASP A 252 17.26 -9.06 19.04
CA ASP A 252 17.45 -9.40 20.45
C ASP A 252 17.78 -8.18 21.31
N VAL A 253 18.59 -7.25 20.78
CA VAL A 253 18.91 -5.98 21.45
C VAL A 253 17.65 -5.13 21.61
N ASP A 254 16.92 -4.89 20.51
CA ASP A 254 15.68 -4.10 20.54
C ASP A 254 14.63 -4.73 21.48
N ALA A 255 14.57 -6.06 21.51
CA ALA A 255 13.65 -6.80 22.37
C ALA A 255 14.04 -6.70 23.85
N ALA A 256 15.33 -6.79 24.18
CA ALA A 256 15.83 -6.59 25.53
C ALA A 256 15.55 -5.17 26.03
N ASP A 257 15.76 -4.15 25.18
CA ASP A 257 15.46 -2.76 25.49
C ASP A 257 13.96 -2.55 25.73
N ALA A 258 13.10 -3.16 24.92
CA ALA A 258 11.65 -3.12 25.11
C ALA A 258 11.20 -3.81 26.42
N LEU A 259 11.82 -4.94 26.78
CA LEU A 259 11.57 -5.63 28.05
C LEU A 259 12.03 -4.80 29.25
N ASN A 260 13.18 -4.13 29.16
CA ASN A 260 13.66 -3.21 30.19
C ASN A 260 12.69 -2.03 30.36
N ALA A 261 12.23 -1.42 29.26
CA ALA A 261 11.26 -0.34 29.31
C ALA A 261 9.93 -0.76 29.98
N LEU A 262 9.45 -1.98 29.70
CA LEU A 262 8.29 -2.57 30.37
C LEU A 262 8.51 -2.77 31.87
N ALA A 263 9.66 -3.34 32.24
CA ALA A 263 10.01 -3.63 33.62
C ALA A 263 10.19 -2.35 34.46
N SER A 264 10.73 -1.29 33.86
CA SER A 264 10.96 0.00 34.53
C SER A 264 9.67 0.79 34.79
N ARG A 265 8.62 0.58 33.99
CA ARG A 265 7.38 1.38 34.05
C ARG A 265 6.22 0.69 34.79
N SER A 266 6.34 -0.60 35.11
CA SER A 266 5.22 -1.40 35.57
C SER A 266 5.64 -2.46 36.58
N ALA A 267 4.68 -3.01 37.33
CA ALA A 267 4.90 -4.16 38.21
C ALA A 267 5.20 -5.48 37.46
N GLN A 268 5.51 -5.42 36.15
CA GLN A 268 5.76 -6.60 35.31
C GLN A 268 7.21 -7.10 35.40
N ALA A 269 8.10 -6.41 36.12
CA ALA A 269 9.51 -6.80 36.26
C ALA A 269 9.68 -8.26 36.71
N ASP A 270 8.94 -8.70 37.74
CA ASP A 270 8.99 -10.09 38.20
C ASP A 270 8.43 -11.07 37.17
N ARG A 271 7.39 -10.69 36.42
CA ARG A 271 6.82 -11.53 35.34
C ARG A 271 7.81 -11.71 34.20
N ILE A 272 8.49 -10.63 33.80
CA ILE A 272 9.51 -10.64 32.76
C ILE A 272 10.71 -11.49 33.22
N ALA A 273 11.19 -11.26 34.44
CA ALA A 273 12.28 -12.05 35.02
C ALA A 273 11.91 -13.53 35.09
N ALA A 274 10.71 -13.88 35.57
CA ALA A 274 10.25 -15.27 35.61
C ALA A 274 10.20 -15.91 34.22
N GLY A 275 9.70 -15.20 33.20
CA GLY A 275 9.67 -15.70 31.83
C GLY A 275 11.06 -15.89 31.21
N LEU A 276 12.02 -15.00 31.51
CA LEU A 276 13.41 -15.16 31.09
C LEU A 276 14.07 -16.36 31.77
N VAL A 277 13.83 -16.55 33.08
CA VAL A 277 14.34 -17.69 33.85
C VAL A 277 13.76 -19.02 33.36
N GLU A 278 12.48 -19.07 33.02
CA GLU A 278 11.85 -20.27 32.45
C GLU A 278 12.59 -20.74 31.18
N ARG A 279 13.05 -19.81 30.35
CA ARG A 279 13.82 -20.12 29.12
C ARG A 279 15.27 -20.53 29.39
N LEU A 280 15.78 -20.28 30.59
CA LEU A 280 17.13 -20.69 31.04
C LEU A 280 17.16 -22.10 31.65
N ALA A 281 16.03 -22.80 31.76
CA ALA A 281 15.96 -24.12 32.39
C ALA A 281 16.94 -25.14 31.77
N PRO A 282 17.52 -26.06 32.58
CA PRO A 282 18.56 -26.99 32.13
C PRO A 282 18.10 -27.83 30.92
N GLY A 283 18.89 -27.79 29.84
CA GLY A 283 18.60 -28.49 28.59
C GLY A 283 17.72 -27.73 27.58
N GLY A 284 17.25 -26.52 27.91
CA GLY A 284 16.33 -25.75 27.07
C GLY A 284 16.96 -24.73 26.11
N ALA A 285 18.16 -24.21 26.42
CA ALA A 285 18.77 -23.12 25.66
C ALA A 285 20.23 -23.38 25.28
N GLU A 286 20.54 -23.13 24.00
CA GLU A 286 21.91 -23.13 23.48
C GLU A 286 22.80 -22.09 24.20
N PRO A 287 24.12 -22.26 24.26
CA PRO A 287 25.03 -21.32 24.93
C PRO A 287 24.93 -19.87 24.41
N SER A 288 24.57 -19.68 23.14
CA SER A 288 24.31 -18.35 22.55
C SER A 288 23.05 -17.71 23.11
N ALA A 289 21.96 -18.47 23.23
CA ALA A 289 20.70 -18.01 23.82
C ALA A 289 20.85 -17.72 25.32
N ARG A 290 21.58 -18.55 26.07
CA ARG A 290 21.87 -18.30 27.51
C ARG A 290 22.61 -16.97 27.71
N ARG A 291 23.58 -16.65 26.85
CA ARG A 291 24.27 -15.34 26.88
C ARG A 291 23.33 -14.16 26.65
N ARG A 292 22.45 -14.25 25.64
CA ARG A 292 21.46 -13.19 25.34
C ARG A 292 20.46 -13.01 26.49
N LEU A 293 19.96 -14.11 27.05
CA LEU A 293 19.06 -14.10 28.22
C LEU A 293 19.73 -13.50 29.46
N THR A 294 21.01 -13.83 29.69
CA THR A 294 21.82 -13.25 30.77
C THR A 294 21.97 -11.74 30.60
N GLN A 295 22.26 -11.28 29.38
CA GLN A 295 22.35 -9.86 29.07
C GLN A 295 21.00 -9.16 29.27
N ALA A 296 19.90 -9.74 28.80
CA ALA A 296 18.57 -9.18 29.01
C ALA A 296 18.21 -9.08 30.50
N LEU A 297 18.51 -10.10 31.30
CA LEU A 297 18.31 -10.09 32.76
C LEU A 297 19.11 -8.99 33.47
N ALA A 298 20.23 -8.54 32.90
CA ALA A 298 21.08 -7.50 33.48
C ALA A 298 20.36 -6.15 33.62
N ASP A 299 19.43 -5.87 32.73
CA ASP A 299 18.65 -4.62 32.72
C ASP A 299 17.29 -4.76 33.44
N ILE A 300 16.87 -5.98 33.81
CA ILE A 300 15.61 -6.21 34.52
C ILE A 300 15.79 -6.02 36.05
N PRO A 301 15.10 -5.05 36.68
CA PRO A 301 15.17 -4.87 38.13
C PRO A 301 14.48 -6.00 38.90
N GLY A 302 14.83 -6.14 40.18
CA GLY A 302 14.13 -7.02 41.13
C GLY A 302 14.89 -8.26 41.58
N ALA A 303 14.43 -8.84 42.68
CA ALA A 303 15.10 -9.95 43.35
C ALA A 303 15.09 -11.24 42.51
N THR A 304 14.08 -11.43 41.66
CA THR A 304 13.99 -12.58 40.75
C THR A 304 15.13 -12.57 39.73
N ALA A 305 15.41 -11.42 39.11
CA ALA A 305 16.51 -11.27 38.17
C ALA A 305 17.88 -11.42 38.86
N SER A 306 18.07 -10.82 40.05
CA SER A 306 19.33 -10.96 40.79
C SER A 306 19.61 -12.40 41.23
N ARG A 307 18.59 -13.15 41.67
CA ARG A 307 18.74 -14.59 41.97
C ARG A 307 19.15 -15.39 40.73
N ALA A 308 18.49 -15.15 39.60
CA ALA A 308 18.83 -15.82 38.35
C ALA A 308 20.27 -15.54 37.91
N LEU A 309 20.74 -14.29 38.03
CA LEU A 309 22.13 -13.94 37.73
C LEU A 309 23.12 -14.63 38.69
N ALA A 310 22.75 -14.84 39.96
CA ALA A 310 23.60 -15.56 40.93
C ALA A 310 23.71 -17.06 40.61
N ASP A 311 22.62 -17.65 40.11
CA ASP A 311 22.66 -19.02 39.61
C ASP A 311 23.53 -19.10 38.34
N LEU A 312 23.37 -18.15 37.41
CA LEU A 312 24.14 -18.08 36.16
C LEU A 312 25.63 -17.78 36.36
N SER A 313 26.05 -17.17 37.48
CA SER A 313 27.48 -16.98 37.76
C SER A 313 28.25 -18.29 37.95
N HIS A 314 27.52 -19.40 38.06
CA HIS A 314 28.03 -20.76 38.15
C HIS A 314 27.72 -21.60 36.89
N ASP A 315 27.30 -20.98 35.77
CA ASP A 315 27.02 -21.67 34.51
C ASP A 315 28.27 -22.37 33.95
N GLU A 316 28.07 -23.50 33.28
CA GLU A 316 29.13 -24.26 32.63
C GLU A 316 29.83 -23.47 31.51
N ASP A 317 29.10 -22.58 30.84
CA ASP A 317 29.68 -21.63 29.88
C ASP A 317 30.35 -20.48 30.65
N ARG A 318 31.68 -20.47 30.58
CA ARG A 318 32.53 -19.45 31.21
C ARG A 318 32.14 -18.01 30.84
N THR A 319 31.66 -17.76 29.63
CA THR A 319 31.25 -16.42 29.20
C THR A 319 29.98 -15.99 29.92
N VAL A 320 28.99 -16.88 30.02
CA VAL A 320 27.75 -16.64 30.76
C VAL A 320 28.07 -16.36 32.23
N ALA A 321 28.88 -17.21 32.86
CA ALA A 321 29.28 -17.07 34.25
C ALA A 321 29.98 -15.74 34.55
N LEU A 322 30.95 -15.34 33.71
CA LEU A 322 31.67 -14.08 33.87
C LEU A 322 30.76 -12.86 33.69
N THR A 323 29.88 -12.87 32.68
CA THR A 323 28.94 -11.77 32.44
C THR A 323 27.98 -11.63 33.63
N ALA A 324 27.41 -12.73 34.11
CA ALA A 324 26.49 -12.72 35.25
C ALA A 324 27.16 -12.20 36.53
N ALA A 325 28.37 -12.67 36.84
CA ALA A 325 29.15 -12.20 37.99
C ALA A 325 29.48 -10.70 37.90
N TYR A 326 29.87 -10.22 36.71
CA TYR A 326 30.16 -8.80 36.48
C TYR A 326 28.92 -7.92 36.70
N VAL A 327 27.78 -8.32 36.15
CA VAL A 327 26.50 -7.59 36.30
C VAL A 327 26.05 -7.54 37.76
N LEU A 328 26.18 -8.65 38.50
CA LEU A 328 25.87 -8.65 39.94
C LEU A 328 26.74 -7.67 40.72
N GLY A 329 28.05 -7.65 40.45
CA GLY A 329 28.97 -6.68 41.08
C GLY A 329 28.59 -5.23 40.80
N LEU A 330 28.07 -4.93 39.60
CA LEU A 330 27.55 -3.60 39.27
C LEU A 330 26.25 -3.25 40.03
N ARG A 331 25.42 -4.24 40.33
CA ARG A 331 24.17 -4.05 41.08
C ARG A 331 24.42 -3.85 42.58
N ASP A 332 25.37 -4.58 43.15
CA ASP A 332 25.73 -4.47 44.56
C ASP A 332 26.46 -3.15 44.89
N ALA A 333 27.02 -2.48 43.87
CA ALA A 333 27.69 -1.19 43.99
C ALA A 333 26.76 0.03 43.84
N ARG A 334 25.47 -0.17 43.53
CA ARG A 334 24.45 0.88 43.36
C ARG A 334 23.54 0.96 44.59
#